data_AF-A0A9W8GU27-F1
#
_entry.id   AF-A0A9W8GU27-F1
#
_cell.length_a   1.000
_cell.length_b   1.000
_cell.length_c   1.000
_cell.angle_alpha   90.00
_cell.angle_beta   90.00
_cell.angle_gamma   90.00
#
_symmetry.space_group_name_H-M   'P 1'
#
loop_
_entity.id
_entity.type
_entity.pdbx_description
1 polymer ?
#
loop_
_entity_poly.entity_id
_entity_poly.type
_entity_poly.pdbx_seq_one_letter_code
_entity_poly.pdbx_strand_id
1 'polypeptide(L)'
;MLISIRNRLAALKKDRGNYYRPNDIVGLYNELLDQVKVLNRVRAKEHHDNDTYKNRVDSVLDECFQLFSLFYLALGKNKEIPATYVQLVTIKQNFELFNETGIYTDADLEPFQKRLAEIRQLVDAEAAKEEEEDSERDDCSAPKPEILL
;
A
#
# COMPACT_ATOMS: atom_id res chain seq x y z
N MET A 1 -4.54 1.25 18.41
CA MET A 1 -4.76 0.19 17.40
C MET A 1 -3.56 0.03 16.48
N LEU A 2 -3.14 1.03 15.70
CA LEU A 2 -1.93 0.93 14.85
C LEU A 2 -0.65 0.49 15.60
N ILE A 3 -0.47 0.92 16.85
CA ILE A 3 0.68 0.53 17.68
C ILE A 3 0.69 -0.99 17.97
N SER A 4 -0.48 -1.65 18.06
CA SER A 4 -0.49 -3.11 18.26
C SER A 4 -0.10 -3.84 16.98
N ILE A 5 -0.50 -3.33 15.80
CA ILE A 5 -0.04 -3.85 14.51
C ILE A 5 1.48 -3.65 14.39
N ARG A 6 1.98 -2.43 14.64
CA ARG A 6 3.42 -2.15 14.66
C ARG A 6 4.18 -3.07 15.63
N ASN A 7 3.67 -3.28 16.84
CA ASN A 7 4.31 -4.15 17.83
C ASN A 7 4.25 -5.63 17.42
N ARG A 8 3.16 -6.09 16.79
CA ARG A 8 3.05 -7.44 16.21
C ARG A 8 4.03 -7.62 15.06
N LEU A 9 4.13 -6.64 14.15
CA LEU A 9 5.09 -6.66 13.05
C LEU A 9 6.55 -6.58 13.55
N ALA A 10 6.83 -5.80 14.59
CA ALA A 10 8.15 -5.71 15.22
C ALA A 10 8.53 -7.00 15.97
N ALA A 11 7.56 -7.65 16.63
CA ALA A 11 7.75 -8.97 17.24
C ALA A 11 8.04 -10.03 16.15
N LEU A 12 7.31 -10.02 15.05
CA LEU A 12 7.53 -10.89 13.89
C LEU A 12 8.89 -10.65 13.22
N LYS A 13 9.36 -9.40 13.15
CA LYS A 13 10.71 -9.07 12.67
C LYS A 13 11.81 -9.59 13.59
N LYS A 14 11.54 -9.72 14.90
CA LYS A 14 12.50 -10.19 15.91
C LYS A 14 12.64 -11.72 15.89
N ASP A 15 11.56 -12.44 15.62
CA ASP A 15 11.56 -13.90 15.48
C ASP A 15 11.99 -14.34 14.07
N ARG A 16 13.30 -14.22 13.80
CA ARG A 16 13.94 -14.69 12.55
C ARG A 16 13.79 -16.20 12.28
N GLY A 17 13.23 -16.96 13.23
CA GLY A 17 13.06 -18.42 13.16
C GLY A 17 11.67 -18.89 12.70
N ASN A 18 10.65 -18.05 12.74
CA ASN A 18 9.30 -18.44 12.32
C ASN A 18 8.99 -17.82 10.95
N TYR A 19 9.05 -18.64 9.90
CA TYR A 19 8.69 -18.25 8.54
C TYR A 19 7.31 -17.60 8.54
N TYR A 20 7.26 -16.32 8.20
CA TYR A 20 6.02 -15.57 8.01
C TYR A 20 5.19 -16.25 6.93
N ARG A 21 3.96 -16.67 7.26
CA ARG A 21 3.06 -17.22 6.24
C ARG A 21 2.51 -16.06 5.41
N PRO A 22 2.51 -16.15 4.08
CA PRO A 22 1.95 -15.11 3.21
C PRO A 22 0.52 -14.70 3.62
N ASN A 23 -0.31 -15.67 4.03
CA ASN A 23 -1.69 -15.46 4.45
C ASN A 23 -1.81 -14.55 5.69
N ASP A 24 -0.89 -14.65 6.64
CA ASP A 24 -0.92 -13.84 7.86
C ASP A 24 -0.58 -12.37 7.55
N ILE A 25 0.36 -12.15 6.62
CA ILE A 25 0.76 -10.80 6.18
C ILE A 25 -0.37 -10.15 5.38
N VAL A 26 -1.02 -10.89 4.48
CA VAL A 26 -2.18 -10.40 3.72
C VAL A 26 -3.34 -10.08 4.67
N GLY A 27 -3.61 -10.91 5.67
CA GLY A 27 -4.62 -10.65 6.69
C GLY A 27 -4.35 -9.37 7.48
N LEU A 28 -3.11 -9.18 7.94
CA LEU A 28 -2.70 -7.96 8.65
C LEU A 28 -2.76 -6.71 7.77
N TYR A 29 -2.49 -6.85 6.46
CA TYR A 29 -2.61 -5.76 5.51
C TYR A 29 -4.07 -5.34 5.33
N ASN A 30 -5.00 -6.28 5.22
CA ASN A 30 -6.45 -5.99 5.17
C ASN A 30 -6.93 -5.30 6.45
N GLU A 31 -6.49 -5.75 7.64
CA GLU A 31 -6.78 -5.07 8.90
C GLU A 31 -6.25 -3.61 8.92
N LEU A 32 -5.08 -3.37 8.33
CA LEU A 32 -4.54 -2.02 8.18
C LEU A 32 -5.40 -1.17 7.24
N LEU A 33 -5.79 -1.72 6.08
CA LEU A 33 -6.66 -1.03 5.11
C LEU A 33 -7.98 -0.61 5.73
N ASP A 34 -8.61 -1.45 6.55
CA ASP A 34 -9.84 -1.10 7.24
C ASP A 34 -9.63 0.04 8.24
N GLN A 35 -8.50 0.05 8.95
CA GLN A 35 -8.15 1.18 9.83
C GLN A 35 -7.91 2.47 9.05
N VAL A 36 -7.30 2.38 7.86
CA VAL A 36 -7.13 3.53 6.95
C VAL A 36 -8.46 4.04 6.42
N LYS A 37 -9.41 3.15 6.07
CA LYS A 37 -10.76 3.55 5.67
C LYS A 37 -11.48 4.29 6.80
N VAL A 38 -11.36 3.83 8.04
CA VAL A 38 -11.91 4.56 9.20
C VAL A 38 -11.25 5.92 9.35
N LEU A 39 -9.91 6.00 9.24
CA LEU A 39 -9.16 7.25 9.34
C LEU A 39 -9.57 8.25 8.24
N ASN A 40 -9.70 7.80 6.99
CA ASN A 40 -10.15 8.61 5.86
C ASN A 40 -11.58 9.11 6.06
N ARG A 41 -12.49 8.28 6.60
CA ARG A 41 -13.86 8.70 6.94
C ARG A 41 -13.89 9.79 8.02
N VAL A 42 -12.98 9.73 8.99
CA VAL A 42 -12.86 10.77 10.03
C VAL A 42 -12.30 12.05 9.43
N ARG A 43 -11.22 11.96 8.63
CA ARG A 43 -10.59 13.12 7.97
C ARG A 43 -11.55 13.85 7.00
N ALA A 44 -12.37 13.10 6.27
CA ALA A 44 -13.40 13.66 5.37
C ALA A 44 -14.50 14.42 6.13
N LYS A 45 -14.80 14.05 7.38
CA LYS A 45 -15.80 14.76 8.21
C LYS A 45 -15.26 16.04 8.83
N GLU A 46 -13.95 16.11 9.08
CA GLU A 46 -13.33 17.24 9.75
C GLU A 46 -12.81 18.30 8.76
N HIS A 47 -12.97 18.13 7.43
CA HIS A 47 -12.47 19.05 6.38
C HIS A 47 -10.97 19.38 6.48
N HIS A 48 -10.16 18.46 7.02
CA HIS A 48 -8.71 18.56 6.98
C HIS A 48 -8.20 18.05 5.61
N ASP A 49 -8.51 18.77 4.55
CA ASP A 49 -8.02 18.48 3.17
C ASP A 49 -6.56 18.90 2.95
N ASN A 50 -5.96 19.63 3.91
CA ASN A 50 -4.60 20.11 3.78
C ASN A 50 -3.59 19.18 4.45
N ASP A 51 -2.58 18.78 3.68
CA ASP A 51 -1.37 18.02 4.05
C ASP A 51 -0.51 18.72 5.15
N THR A 52 -0.97 19.86 5.64
CA THR A 52 -0.35 20.70 6.67
C THR A 52 -0.41 20.07 8.07
N TYR A 53 -1.31 19.12 8.32
CA TYR A 53 -1.42 18.43 9.61
C TYR A 53 -1.04 16.95 9.49
N LYS A 54 0.27 16.69 9.38
CA LYS A 54 0.82 15.33 9.62
C LYS A 54 0.64 15.00 11.09
N ASN A 55 -0.34 14.15 11.41
CA ASN A 55 -0.54 13.66 12.77
C ASN A 55 0.48 12.56 13.06
N ARG A 56 0.81 12.32 14.33
CA ARG A 56 1.63 11.17 14.75
C ARG A 56 1.07 9.84 14.25
N VAL A 57 -0.25 9.77 14.07
CA VAL A 57 -0.93 8.61 13.47
C VAL A 57 -0.47 8.38 12.02
N ASP A 58 -0.29 9.44 11.24
CA ASP A 58 0.17 9.34 9.84
C ASP A 58 1.63 8.88 9.77
N SER A 59 2.49 9.33 10.69
CA SER A 59 3.88 8.85 10.77
C SER A 59 3.95 7.35 11.10
N VAL A 60 3.12 6.88 12.05
CA VAL A 60 3.06 5.44 12.38
C VAL A 60 2.45 4.63 11.22
N LEU A 61 1.52 5.22 10.48
CA LEU A 61 0.92 4.59 9.30
C LEU A 61 1.94 4.43 8.17
N ASP A 62 2.73 5.46 7.88
CA ASP A 62 3.86 5.41 6.94
C ASP A 62 4.88 4.33 7.33
N GLU A 63 5.28 4.28 8.61
CA GLU A 63 6.16 3.20 9.11
C GLU A 63 5.56 1.80 8.88
N CYS A 64 4.24 1.64 9.08
CA CYS A 64 3.56 0.37 8.82
C CYS A 64 3.56 0.02 7.33
N PHE A 65 3.26 0.97 6.45
CA PHE A 65 3.27 0.74 5.00
C PHE A 65 4.66 0.40 4.46
N GLN A 66 5.71 1.09 4.93
CA GLN A 66 7.09 0.74 4.60
C GLN A 66 7.43 -0.70 5.03
N LEU A 67 6.98 -1.09 6.23
CA LEU A 67 7.23 -2.43 6.75
C LEU A 67 6.45 -3.51 5.98
N PHE A 68 5.19 -3.25 5.61
CA PHE A 68 4.43 -4.13 4.71
C PHE A 68 5.12 -4.26 3.35
N SER A 69 5.61 -3.15 2.79
CA SER A 69 6.36 -3.17 1.53
C SER A 69 7.54 -4.12 1.58
N LEU A 70 8.34 -4.07 2.66
CA LEU A 70 9.47 -4.98 2.87
C LEU A 70 9.02 -6.44 3.03
N PHE A 71 7.90 -6.71 3.69
CA PHE A 71 7.37 -8.06 3.83
C PHE A 71 6.89 -8.62 2.48
N TYR A 72 6.19 -7.83 1.66
CA TYR A 72 5.76 -8.26 0.33
C TYR A 72 6.96 -8.53 -0.60
N LEU A 73 8.02 -7.72 -0.51
CA LEU A 73 9.28 -8.00 -1.19
C LEU A 73 9.94 -9.30 -0.70
N ALA A 74 9.95 -9.54 0.61
CA ALA A 74 10.51 -10.76 1.22
C ALA A 74 9.73 -12.04 0.85
N LEU A 75 8.42 -11.92 0.56
CA LEU A 75 7.59 -13.01 0.07
C LEU A 75 7.74 -13.27 -1.44
N GLY A 76 8.51 -12.45 -2.17
CA GLY A 76 8.67 -12.53 -3.62
C GLY A 76 7.51 -11.92 -4.42
N LYS A 77 6.56 -11.25 -3.75
CA LYS A 77 5.40 -10.56 -4.37
C LYS A 77 5.76 -9.15 -4.83
N ASN A 78 6.81 -9.03 -5.66
CA ASN A 78 7.37 -7.74 -6.07
C ASN A 78 6.50 -6.93 -7.05
N LYS A 79 5.42 -7.54 -7.57
CA LYS A 79 4.52 -6.93 -8.56
C LYS A 79 3.27 -6.30 -7.97
N GLU A 80 3.01 -6.50 -6.68
CA GLU A 80 1.84 -5.93 -6.02
C GLU A 80 2.12 -4.47 -5.64
N ILE A 81 1.10 -3.62 -5.69
CA ILE A 81 1.15 -2.23 -5.25
C ILE A 81 1.86 -2.05 -3.89
N PRO A 82 1.54 -2.80 -2.81
CA PRO A 82 2.18 -2.60 -1.51
C PRO A 82 3.70 -2.83 -1.53
N ALA A 83 4.23 -3.70 -2.37
CA ALA A 83 5.67 -3.97 -2.50
C ALA A 83 6.45 -2.79 -3.10
N THR A 84 5.74 -1.89 -3.78
CA THR A 84 6.33 -0.76 -4.49
C THR A 84 6.42 0.48 -3.62
N TYR A 85 5.69 0.53 -2.50
CA TYR A 85 5.63 1.68 -1.61
C TYR A 85 7.01 2.13 -1.10
N VAL A 86 7.84 1.22 -0.61
CA VAL A 86 9.19 1.56 -0.11
C VAL A 86 10.05 2.19 -1.20
N GLN A 87 9.88 1.74 -2.45
CA GLN A 87 10.63 2.26 -3.59
C GLN A 87 10.20 3.70 -3.90
N LEU A 88 8.90 4.00 -3.85
CA LEU A 88 8.39 5.36 -4.02
C LEU A 88 8.87 6.31 -2.92
N VAL A 89 8.86 5.84 -1.66
CA VAL A 89 9.36 6.64 -0.53
C VAL A 89 10.84 6.95 -0.71
N THR A 90 11.66 5.97 -1.10
CA THR A 90 13.09 6.20 -1.37
C THR A 90 13.32 7.17 -2.53
N ILE A 91 12.54 7.06 -3.61
CA ILE A 91 12.61 8.01 -4.73
C ILE A 91 12.28 9.42 -4.27
N LYS A 92 11.22 9.60 -3.48
CA LYS A 92 10.85 10.91 -2.91
C LYS A 92 11.98 11.49 -2.05
N GLN A 93 12.56 10.69 -1.17
CA GLN A 93 13.67 11.12 -0.31
C GLN A 93 14.90 11.55 -1.13
N ASN A 94 15.20 10.85 -2.24
CA ASN A 94 16.28 11.26 -3.14
C ASN A 94 16.00 12.63 -3.77
N PHE A 95 14.76 12.90 -4.19
CA PHE A 95 14.38 14.21 -4.73
C PHE A 95 14.47 15.33 -3.69
N GLU A 96 14.07 15.06 -2.44
CA GLU A 96 14.24 16.01 -1.33
C GLU A 96 15.73 16.33 -1.13
N LEU A 97 16.59 15.31 -1.11
CA LEU A 97 18.05 15.48 -1.01
C LEU A 97 18.65 16.23 -2.20
N PHE A 98 18.19 15.98 -3.43
CA PHE A 98 18.64 16.71 -4.62
C PHE A 98 18.23 18.18 -4.59
N ASN A 99 17.03 18.47 -4.08
CA ASN A 99 16.57 19.83 -3.90
C ASN A 99 17.37 20.57 -2.81
N GLU A 100 17.78 19.87 -1.75
CA GLU A 100 18.63 20.43 -0.69
C GLU A 100 20.10 20.65 -1.13
N THR A 101 20.65 19.69 -1.87
CA THR A 101 22.07 19.73 -2.31
C THR A 101 22.27 20.58 -3.56
N GLY A 102 21.24 20.74 -4.40
CA GLY A 102 21.26 21.57 -5.61
C GLY A 102 22.18 21.05 -6.72
N ILE A 103 22.69 19.83 -6.60
CA ILE A 103 23.62 19.20 -7.55
C ILE A 103 22.96 17.95 -8.09
N TYR A 104 22.39 18.04 -9.29
CA TYR A 104 21.87 16.90 -10.05
C TYR A 104 21.98 17.19 -11.54
N THR A 105 22.14 16.15 -12.33
CA THR A 105 22.11 16.21 -13.80
C THR A 105 20.89 15.48 -14.34
N ASP A 106 20.49 15.77 -15.58
CA ASP A 106 19.36 15.07 -16.22
C ASP A 106 19.59 13.56 -16.31
N ALA A 107 20.85 13.12 -16.40
CA ALA A 107 21.23 11.72 -16.38
C ALA A 107 20.92 11.02 -15.04
N ASP A 108 20.93 11.76 -13.92
CA ASP A 108 20.58 11.23 -12.60
C ASP A 108 19.06 11.04 -12.46
N LEU A 109 18.26 11.78 -13.24
CA LEU A 109 16.79 11.76 -13.19
C LEU A 109 16.18 10.70 -14.09
N GLU A 110 16.83 10.37 -15.21
CA GLU A 110 16.38 9.35 -16.17
C GLU A 110 16.02 7.99 -15.54
N PRO A 111 16.84 7.37 -14.65
CA PRO A 111 16.49 6.09 -14.04
C PRO A 111 15.26 6.19 -13.12
N PHE A 112 15.07 7.32 -12.43
CA PHE A 112 13.89 7.53 -11.58
C PHE A 112 12.62 7.70 -12.40
N GLN A 113 12.71 8.41 -13.54
CA GLN A 113 11.59 8.55 -14.46
C GLN A 113 11.15 7.19 -15.02
N LYS A 114 12.11 6.37 -15.48
CA LYS A 114 11.81 5.02 -15.97
C LYS A 114 11.17 4.17 -14.87
N ARG A 115 11.70 4.23 -13.64
CA ARG A 115 11.14 3.47 -12.53
C ARG A 115 9.73 3.92 -12.18
N LEU A 116 9.47 5.22 -12.13
CA LEU A 116 8.12 5.76 -11.89
C LEU A 116 7.13 5.34 -12.98
N ALA A 117 7.57 5.29 -14.25
CA ALA A 117 6.73 4.79 -15.34
C ALA A 117 6.37 3.30 -15.17
N GLU A 118 7.33 2.46 -14.76
CA GLU A 118 7.06 1.05 -14.44
C GLU A 118 6.08 0.91 -13.28
N ILE A 119 6.26 1.70 -12.21
CA ILE A 119 5.36 1.70 -11.06
C ILE A 119 3.96 2.14 -11.46
N ARG A 120 3.85 3.15 -12.33
CA ARG A 120 2.57 3.60 -12.85
C ARG A 120 1.85 2.49 -13.61
N GLN A 121 2.55 1.77 -14.48
CA GLN A 121 2.00 0.63 -15.21
C GLN A 121 1.53 -0.49 -14.27
N LEU A 122 2.25 -0.75 -13.18
CA LEU A 122 1.83 -1.73 -12.18
C LEU A 122 0.53 -1.31 -11.48
N VAL A 123 0.41 -0.03 -11.11
CA VAL A 123 -0.81 0.52 -10.50
C VAL A 123 -1.99 0.43 -11.47
N ASP A 124 -1.80 0.86 -12.73
CA ASP A 124 -2.85 0.82 -13.74
C ASP A 124 -3.29 -0.64 -14.02
N ALA A 125 -2.35 -1.59 -14.02
CA ALA A 125 -2.65 -3.02 -14.23
C ALA A 125 -3.34 -3.68 -13.02
N GLU A 126 -3.05 -3.24 -11.80
CA GLU A 126 -3.70 -3.76 -10.59
C GLU A 126 -5.11 -3.17 -10.43
N ALA A 127 -5.30 -1.88 -10.76
CA ALA A 127 -6.63 -1.27 -10.85
C ALA A 127 -7.53 -1.98 -11.87
N ALA A 128 -7.00 -2.35 -13.05
CA ALA A 128 -7.75 -3.11 -14.04
C ALA A 128 -8.15 -4.52 -13.55
N LYS A 129 -7.32 -5.17 -12.72
CA LYS A 129 -7.66 -6.46 -12.11
C LYS A 129 -8.75 -6.34 -11.06
N GLU A 130 -8.76 -5.27 -10.28
CA GLU A 130 -9.83 -5.00 -9.30
C GLU A 130 -11.19 -4.80 -9.99
N GLU A 131 -11.23 -4.20 -11.18
CA GLU A 131 -12.46 -4.03 -11.99
C GLU A 131 -12.97 -5.35 -12.61
N GLU A 132 -12.07 -6.26 -12.98
CA GLU A 132 -12.44 -7.60 -13.48
C GLU A 132 -12.95 -8.51 -12.34
N GLU A 133 -12.33 -8.47 -11.15
CA GLU A 133 -12.79 -9.25 -9.98
C GLU A 133 -14.13 -8.73 -9.40
N ASP A 134 -14.45 -7.44 -9.53
CA ASP A 134 -15.78 -6.93 -9.17
C ASP A 134 -16.86 -7.26 -10.21
N SER A 135 -16.48 -7.46 -11.49
CA SER A 135 -17.42 -7.90 -12.53
C SER A 135 -17.76 -9.39 -12.43
N GLU A 136 -16.85 -10.24 -11.94
CA GLU A 136 -17.13 -11.68 -11.71
C GLU A 136 -17.97 -11.94 -10.44
N ARG A 137 -18.06 -10.99 -9.50
CA ARG A 137 -18.91 -11.13 -8.30
C ARG A 137 -20.40 -10.85 -8.55
N ASP A 138 -20.76 -10.21 -9.65
CA ASP A 138 -22.16 -9.88 -9.97
C ASP A 138 -22.93 -11.00 -10.71
N ASP A 139 -22.25 -12.03 -11.25
CA ASP A 139 -22.89 -13.11 -12.02
C ASP A 139 -23.43 -14.29 -11.16
N CYS A 140 -23.44 -14.16 -9.82
CA CYS A 140 -23.97 -15.22 -8.92
C CYS A 140 -25.26 -14.81 -8.17
N SER A 141 -26.03 -13.84 -8.68
CA SER A 141 -27.36 -13.49 -8.12
C SER A 141 -28.52 -13.72 -9.09
N ALA A 142 -28.72 -14.98 -9.53
CA ALA A 142 -30.03 -15.34 -10.07
C ALA A 142 -30.39 -16.81 -9.82
N PRO A 143 -31.17 -17.14 -8.78
CA PRO A 143 -32.14 -18.21 -8.90
C PRO A 143 -33.38 -17.63 -9.60
N LYS A 144 -33.63 -18.03 -10.85
CA LYS A 144 -34.96 -17.92 -11.44
C LYS A 144 -35.90 -18.87 -10.68
N PRO A 145 -37.07 -18.44 -10.20
CA PRO A 145 -38.24 -19.28 -10.21
C PRO A 145 -39.05 -18.93 -11.45
N GLU A 146 -39.09 -19.87 -12.39
CA GLU A 146 -40.16 -19.94 -13.38
C GLU A 146 -41.50 -19.87 -12.65
N ILE A 147 -42.36 -18.98 -13.12
CA ILE A 147 -43.79 -19.04 -12.83
C ILE A 147 -44.30 -20.31 -13.51
N LEU A 148 -44.80 -21.28 -12.74
CA LEU A 148 -45.73 -22.26 -13.26
C LEU A 148 -46.70 -22.74 -12.17
N LEU A 149 -47.98 -22.44 -12.44
CA LEU A 149 -49.24 -22.81 -11.76
C LEU A 149 -49.64 -21.99 -10.53
#